data_AF-M0MHH7-F1
#
_entry.id   AF-M0MHH7-F1
#
_cell.length_a   1.000
_cell.length_b   1.000
_cell.length_c   1.000
_cell.angle_alpha   90.00
_cell.angle_beta   90.00
_cell.angle_gamma   90.00
#
_symmetry.space_group_name_H-M   'P 1'
#
loop_
_entity.id
_entity.type
_entity.pdbx_description
1 polymer ?
#
loop_
_entity_poly.entity_id
_entity_poly.type
_entity_poly.pdbx_seq_one_letter_code
_entity_poly.pdbx_strand_id
1 'polypeptide(L)' 'MTVAEKQRQVELPERIVERVEKRLPRTEFDSTPEYITYVMEEVLYRVEQETEDDDFEAVDEDEVRDRLKSLGYLNE' A
#
# COMPACT_ATOMS: atom_id res chain seq x y z
N MET A 1 -7.89 7.38 -21.73
CA MET A 1 -6.49 7.82 -21.84
C MET A 1 -5.83 7.50 -20.53
N THR A 2 -4.90 6.55 -20.48
CA THR A 2 -4.09 6.30 -19.29
C THR A 2 -3.13 7.48 -19.12
N VAL A 3 -3.27 8.21 -18.01
CA VAL A 3 -2.34 9.29 -17.68
C VAL A 3 -1.04 8.62 -17.25
N ALA A 4 0.04 8.80 -18.03
CA ALA A 4 1.35 8.32 -17.64
C ALA A 4 1.79 9.03 -16.35
N GLU A 5 2.20 8.25 -15.36
CA GLU A 5 2.60 8.78 -14.06
C GLU A 5 3.92 9.55 -14.17
N LYS A 6 4.05 10.64 -13.41
CA LYS A 6 5.26 11.48 -13.43
C LYS A 6 6.34 10.86 -12.55
N GLN A 7 7.45 10.47 -13.15
CA GLN A 7 8.59 9.90 -12.43
C GLN A 7 9.59 10.97 -11.97
N ARG A 8 10.29 10.71 -10.87
CA ARG A 8 11.43 11.50 -10.37
C ARG A 8 12.62 10.57 -10.11
N GLN A 9 13.83 11.10 -10.27
CA GLN A 9 15.06 10.38 -9.92
C GLN A 9 15.37 10.55 -8.43
N VAL A 10 15.75 9.44 -7.80
CA VAL A 10 16.22 9.38 -6.42
C VAL A 10 17.54 8.63 -6.36
N GLU A 11 18.48 9.14 -5.57
CA GLU A 11 19.75 8.45 -5.33
C GLU A 11 19.59 7.45 -4.19
N LEU A 12 19.93 6.20 -4.44
CA LEU A 12 19.89 5.12 -3.46
C LEU A 12 21.30 4.56 -3.24
N PRO A 13 21.65 4.15 -2.01
CA PRO A 13 22.92 3.48 -1.78
C PRO A 13 23.05 2.21 -2.64
N GLU A 14 24.20 2.00 -3.27
CA GLU A 14 24.48 0.86 -4.15
C GLU A 14 24.17 -0.49 -3.48
N ARG A 15 24.52 -0.61 -2.18
CA ARG A 15 24.20 -1.79 -1.36
C ARG A 15 22.71 -2.16 -1.34
N ILE A 16 21.81 -1.19 -1.48
CA ILE A 16 20.37 -1.42 -1.50
C ILE A 16 19.96 -1.90 -2.90
N VAL A 17 20.41 -1.19 -3.93
CA VAL A 17 20.12 -1.53 -5.33
C VAL A 17 20.58 -2.96 -5.64
N GLU A 18 21.82 -3.33 -5.28
CA GLU A 18 22.30 -4.69 -5.48
C GLU A 18 21.44 -5.75 -4.78
N ARG A 19 20.92 -5.44 -3.59
CA ARG A 19 20.11 -6.39 -2.83
C ARG A 19 18.75 -6.60 -3.48
N VAL A 20 18.18 -5.53 -4.04
CA VAL A 20 16.96 -5.58 -4.84
C VAL A 20 17.19 -6.42 -6.10
N GLU A 21 18.25 -6.13 -6.86
CA GLU A 21 18.58 -6.86 -8.09
C GLU A 21 18.83 -8.35 -7.84
N LYS A 22 19.53 -8.71 -6.75
CA LYS A 22 19.74 -10.11 -6.35
C LYS A 22 18.43 -10.84 -6.03
N ARG A 23 17.39 -10.12 -5.60
CA ARG A 23 16.06 -10.69 -5.29
C ARG A 23 15.13 -10.70 -6.50
N LEU A 24 15.26 -9.75 -7.42
CA LEU A 24 14.36 -9.56 -8.57
C LEU A 24 14.03 -10.85 -9.34
N PRO A 25 14.98 -11.75 -9.66
CA PRO A 25 14.68 -12.99 -10.39
C PRO A 25 13.76 -13.98 -9.65
N ARG A 26 13.46 -13.72 -8.37
CA ARG A 26 12.58 -14.54 -7.51
C ARG A 26 11.23 -13.86 -7.27
N THR A 27 10.93 -12.80 -8.01
CA THR A 27 9.70 -12.02 -7.89
C THR A 27 8.97 -12.02 -9.23
N GLU A 28 7.74 -11.49 -9.24
CA GLU A 28 6.93 -11.34 -10.45
C GLU A 28 7.24 -10.07 -11.26
N PHE A 29 8.14 -9.22 -10.76
CA PHE A 29 8.47 -7.94 -11.39
C PHE A 29 9.50 -8.08 -12.49
N ASP A 30 9.33 -7.31 -13.57
CA ASP A 30 10.18 -7.35 -14.75
C ASP A 30 11.36 -6.35 -14.66
N SER A 31 11.31 -5.41 -13.72
CA SER A 31 12.33 -4.38 -13.59
C SER A 31 12.65 -3.98 -12.15
N THR A 32 13.89 -3.55 -11.94
CA THR A 32 14.36 -3.03 -10.64
C THR A 32 13.52 -1.85 -10.15
N PRO A 33 13.17 -0.83 -10.97
CA PRO A 33 12.33 0.28 -10.53
C PRO A 33 10.94 -0.19 -10.09
N GLU A 34 10.31 -1.09 -10.83
CA GLU A 34 8.99 -1.63 -10.48
C GLU A 34 9.00 -2.35 -9.14
N TYR A 35 10.00 -3.20 -8.90
CA TYR A 35 10.14 -3.90 -7.62
C TYR A 35 10.43 -2.94 -6.46
N ILE A 36 11.25 -1.90 -6.69
CA ILE A 36 11.51 -0.86 -5.68
C ILE A 36 10.23 -0.11 -5.35
N THR A 37 9.47 0.30 -6.36
CA THR A 37 8.19 1.00 -6.17
C THR A 37 7.25 0.18 -5.31
N TYR A 38 7.01 -1.10 -5.65
CA TYR A 38 6.13 -1.97 -4.88
C TYR A 38 6.58 -2.10 -3.41
N VAL A 39 7.87 -2.32 -3.16
CA VAL A 39 8.37 -2.44 -1.78
C VAL A 39 8.20 -1.15 -1.00
N MET A 40 8.40 0.01 -1.65
CA MET A 40 8.20 1.31 -1.00
C MET A 40 6.72 1.58 -0.72
N GLU A 41 5.82 1.26 -1.64
CA GLU A 41 4.37 1.37 -1.46
C GLU A 41 3.88 0.52 -0.30
N GLU A 42 4.32 -0.74 -0.20
CA GLU A 42 3.99 -1.63 0.93
C GLU A 42 4.47 -1.09 2.28
N VAL A 43 5.65 -0.48 2.31
CA VAL A 43 6.20 0.13 3.54
C VAL A 43 5.42 1.38 3.90
N LEU A 44 5.14 2.25 2.93
CA LEU A 44 4.35 3.47 3.12
C LEU A 44 2.94 3.14 3.60
N TYR A 45 2.27 2.16 2.97
CA TYR A 45 0.95 1.71 3.38
C TYR A 45 0.92 1.28 4.85
N ARG A 46 1.93 0.53 5.32
CA ARG A 46 1.99 0.12 6.74
C ARG A 46 2.21 1.29 7.68
N VAL A 47 3.13 2.19 7.32
CA VAL A 47 3.40 3.40 8.13
C VAL A 47 2.15 4.28 8.18
N GLU A 48 1.52 4.51 7.04
CA GLU A 48 0.30 5.32 6.93
C GLU A 48 -0.84 4.66 7.71
N GLN A 49 -1.10 3.36 7.57
CA GLN A 49 -2.10 2.66 8.38
C GLN A 49 -1.82 2.75 9.89
N GLU A 50 -0.56 2.57 10.33
CA GLU A 50 -0.20 2.67 11.76
C GLU A 50 -0.33 4.09 12.31
N THR A 51 -0.19 5.11 11.45
CA THR A 51 -0.31 6.53 11.84
C THR A 51 -1.73 7.05 11.65
N GLU A 52 -2.46 6.51 10.68
CA GLU A 52 -3.87 6.74 10.45
C GLU A 52 -4.72 5.99 11.48
N ASP A 53 -4.29 4.90 12.10
CA ASP A 53 -4.98 4.33 13.27
C ASP A 53 -4.93 5.25 14.52
N ASP A 54 -4.12 6.32 14.52
CA ASP A 54 -4.22 7.43 15.48
C ASP A 54 -5.25 8.51 15.04
N ASP A 55 -5.64 8.58 13.75
CA ASP A 55 -6.60 9.55 13.16
C ASP A 55 -7.92 8.91 12.63
N PHE A 56 -7.99 7.59 12.49
CA PHE A 56 -9.21 6.80 12.31
C PHE A 56 -9.82 6.69 13.69
N GLU A 57 -10.71 7.64 14.00
CA GLU A 57 -11.75 7.39 14.99
C GLU A 57 -12.30 6.00 14.71
N ALA A 58 -12.04 5.06 15.64
CA ALA A 58 -12.52 3.69 15.56
C ALA A 58 -14.01 3.76 15.22
N VAL A 59 -14.35 3.44 13.97
CA VAL A 59 -15.73 3.56 13.51
C VAL A 59 -16.53 2.59 14.37
N ASP A 60 -17.40 3.15 15.20
CA ASP A 60 -18.15 2.40 16.20
C ASP A 60 -18.86 1.24 15.49
N GLU A 61 -18.51 0.02 15.89
CA GLU A 61 -19.02 -1.21 15.27
C GLU A 61 -20.56 -1.24 15.30
N ASP A 62 -21.17 -0.54 16.27
CA ASP A 62 -22.62 -0.36 16.36
C ASP A 62 -23.18 0.53 15.22
N GLU A 63 -22.47 1.59 14.80
CA GLU A 63 -22.89 2.48 13.70
C GLU A 63 -22.78 1.77 12.33
N VAL A 64 -21.71 1.00 12.14
CA VAL A 64 -21.55 0.16 10.94
C VAL A 64 -22.65 -0.89 10.87
N ARG A 65 -22.97 -1.54 11.99
CA ARG A 65 -24.04 -2.54 12.08
C ARG A 65 -25.41 -1.95 11.75
N ASP A 66 -25.73 -0.77 12.26
CA ASP A 66 -27.02 -0.12 12.00
C ASP A 66 -27.16 0.31 10.54
N ARG A 67 -26.07 0.78 9.91
CA ARG A 67 -26.04 1.08 8.48
C ARG A 67 -26.23 -0.17 7.62
N LEU A 68 -25.59 -1.28 7.99
CA LEU A 68 -25.72 -2.56 7.29
C LEU A 68 -27.12 -3.16 7.42
N LYS A 69 -27.78 -3.03 8.59
CA LYS A 69 -29.19 -3.39 8.78
C LYS A 69 -30.11 -2.54 7.91
N SER A 70 -29.89 -1.23 7.86
CA SER A 70 -30.71 -0.32 7.03
C SER A 70 -30.57 -0.61 5.53
N LEU A 71 -29.44 -1.14 5.09
CA LEU A 71 -29.20 -1.54 3.71
C LEU A 71 -29.64 -2.99 3.40
N GLY A 72 -30.14 -3.72 4.40
CA GLY A 72 -30.66 -5.08 4.26
C GLY A 72 -29.58 -6.17 4.14
N TYR A 73 -28.33 -5.84 4.47
CA TYR A 73 -27.22 -6.80 4.47
C TYR A 73 -27.14 -7.63 5.75
N LEU A 74 -27.76 -7.16 6.83
CA LEU A 74 -27.93 -7.90 8.08
C LEU A 74 -29.42 -8.06 8.35
N ASN A 75 -29.88 -9.31 8.35
CA ASN A 75 -31.18 -9.69 8.89
C ASN A 75 -30.91 -10.42 10.23
N GLU A 76 -31.66 -10.06 11.27
CA GLU A 76 -31.49 -10.51 12.66
C GLU A 76 -31.38 -12.03 12.84
#